data_AF-D3V968-F1
#
_entry.id   AF-D3V968-F1
#
_cell.length_a   1.000
_cell.length_b   1.000
_cell.length_c   1.000
_cell.angle_alpha   90.00
_cell.angle_beta   90.00
_cell.angle_gamma   90.00
#
_symmetry.space_group_name_H-M   'P 1'
#
loop_
_entity.id
_entity.type
_entity.pdbx_description
1 polymer ?
#
loop_
_entity_poly.entity_id
_entity_poly.type
_entity_poly.pdbx_seq_one_letter_code
_entity_poly.pdbx_strand_id
1 'polypeptide(L)'
;MLPPPIPAPLLQKQIPELRNPRYYGIYQSGRDRCLQQALAGNDIRAVPLYSHNATYQSLFHRGWLSVSAQDIRLAKAEVCHARHA
;
A
#
# COMPACT_ATOMS: atom_id res chain seq x y z
N MET A 1 2.99 12.05 -6.83
CA MET A 1 2.60 10.67 -6.49
C MET A 1 3.60 9.75 -7.18
N LEU A 2 4.31 8.90 -6.42
CA LEU A 2 5.17 7.87 -7.00
C LEU A 2 4.34 6.94 -7.89
N PRO A 3 4.87 6.53 -9.06
CA PRO A 3 4.25 5.45 -9.80
C PRO A 3 4.24 4.20 -8.90
N PRO A 4 3.15 3.42 -8.91
CA PRO A 4 3.11 2.17 -8.16
C PRO A 4 4.27 1.29 -8.64
N PRO A 5 5.02 0.62 -7.73
CA PRO A 5 6.20 -0.16 -8.11
C PRO A 5 5.85 -1.34 -9.02
N ILE A 6 4.59 -1.77 -8.99
CA ILE A 6 4.02 -2.73 -9.92
C ILE A 6 2.98 -2.00 -10.77
N PRO A 7 3.16 -1.92 -12.10
CA PRO A 7 2.13 -1.44 -13.00
C PRO A 7 0.79 -2.14 -12.75
N ALA A 8 -0.31 -1.37 -12.70
CA ALA A 8 -1.64 -1.91 -12.42
C ALA A 8 -2.02 -3.15 -13.27
N PRO A 9 -1.68 -3.23 -14.58
CA PRO A 9 -1.97 -4.42 -15.37
C PRO A 9 -1.24 -5.69 -14.90
N LEU A 10 -0.01 -5.56 -14.39
CA LEU A 10 0.75 -6.70 -13.86
C LEU A 10 0.18 -7.16 -12.52
N LEU A 11 -0.18 -6.20 -11.67
CA LEU A 11 -0.83 -6.47 -10.39
C LEU A 11 -2.19 -7.18 -10.58
N GLN A 12 -2.99 -6.75 -11.56
CA GLN A 12 -4.26 -7.39 -11.93
C GLN A 12 -4.09 -8.76 -12.60
N LYS A 13 -2.91 -9.08 -13.15
CA LYS A 13 -2.59 -10.42 -13.63
C LYS A 13 -2.25 -11.36 -12.46
N GLN A 14 -1.52 -10.86 -11.45
CA GLN A 14 -1.16 -11.64 -10.27
C GLN A 14 -2.33 -11.81 -9.29
N ILE A 15 -3.20 -10.81 -9.18
CA ILE A 15 -4.38 -10.79 -8.31
C ILE A 15 -5.60 -10.40 -9.15
N PRO A 16 -6.24 -11.37 -9.83
CA PRO A 16 -7.36 -11.10 -10.73
C PRO A 16 -8.54 -10.38 -10.09
N GLU A 17 -8.74 -10.55 -8.78
CA GLU A 17 -9.80 -9.89 -8.01
C GLU A 17 -9.67 -8.35 -8.06
N LEU A 18 -8.45 -7.83 -8.26
CA LEU A 18 -8.18 -6.39 -8.37
C LEU A 18 -8.61 -5.78 -9.70
N ARG A 19 -9.17 -6.57 -10.63
CA ARG A 19 -9.91 -6.02 -11.78
C ARG A 19 -11.20 -5.33 -11.35
N ASN A 20 -11.75 -5.70 -10.18
CA ASN A 20 -12.84 -4.95 -9.59
C ASN A 20 -12.30 -3.64 -8.98
N PRO A 21 -12.79 -2.46 -9.41
CA PRO A 21 -12.27 -1.17 -8.96
C PRO A 21 -12.43 -0.96 -7.45
N ARG A 22 -13.49 -1.50 -6.83
CA ARG A 22 -13.66 -1.45 -5.38
C ARG A 22 -12.55 -2.20 -4.66
N TYR A 23 -12.20 -3.39 -5.16
CA TYR A 23 -11.18 -4.24 -4.54
C TYR A 23 -9.78 -3.66 -4.74
N TYR A 24 -9.54 -3.07 -5.90
CA TYR A 24 -8.34 -2.31 -6.17
C TYR A 24 -8.16 -1.12 -5.21
N GLY A 25 -9.22 -0.34 -4.98
CA GLY A 25 -9.18 0.77 -4.03
C GLY A 25 -8.88 0.34 -2.59
N ILE A 26 -9.42 -0.80 -2.16
CA ILE A 26 -9.13 -1.38 -0.83
C ILE A 26 -7.67 -1.80 -0.72
N TYR A 27 -7.14 -2.46 -1.75
CA TYR A 27 -5.73 -2.85 -1.82
C TYR A 27 -4.81 -1.62 -1.75
N GLN A 28 -5.09 -0.58 -2.55
CA GLN A 28 -4.33 0.66 -2.54
C GLN A 28 -4.37 1.34 -1.16
N SER A 29 -5.55 1.38 -0.53
CA SER A 29 -5.72 1.94 0.81
C SER A 29 -4.83 1.23 1.85
N GLY A 30 -4.70 -0.09 1.77
CA GLY A 30 -3.78 -0.87 2.62
C GLY A 30 -2.33 -0.50 2.41
N ARG A 31 -1.92 -0.35 1.15
CA ARG A 31 -0.56 0.03 0.77
C ARG A 31 -0.23 1.45 1.25
N ASP A 32 -1.11 2.41 1.00
CA ASP A 32 -0.91 3.81 1.35
C ASP A 32 -0.84 4.01 2.88
N ARG A 33 -1.73 3.35 3.62
CA ARG A 33 -1.71 3.42 5.09
C ARG A 33 -0.45 2.80 5.68
N CYS A 34 0.04 1.70 5.12
CA CYS A 34 1.31 1.09 5.55
C CYS A 34 2.49 2.06 5.33
N LEU A 35 2.57 2.70 4.16
CA LEU A 35 3.58 3.72 3.87
C LEU A 35 3.51 4.89 4.84
N GLN A 36 2.32 5.44 5.10
CA GLN A 36 2.13 6.53 6.06
C GLN A 36 2.63 6.17 7.46
N GLN A 37 2.33 4.96 7.94
CA GLN A 37 2.78 4.47 9.24
C GLN A 37 4.30 4.29 9.28
N ALA A 38 4.89 3.74 8.23
CA ALA A 38 6.35 3.59 8.12
C ALA A 38 7.08 4.94 8.08
N LEU A 39 6.48 5.95 7.43
CA LEU A 39 7.01 7.32 7.39
C LEU A 39 6.89 8.03 8.74
N ALA A 40 5.83 7.75 9.50
CA ALA A 40 5.65 8.23 10.86
C ALA A 40 6.59 7.54 11.87
N GLY A 41 7.30 6.48 11.48
CA GLY A 41 8.19 5.73 12.36
C GLY A 41 7.47 4.70 13.24
N ASN A 42 6.21 4.39 12.95
CA ASN A 42 5.43 3.39 13.69
C ASN A 42 5.80 1.97 13.27
N ASP A 43 5.50 0.99 14.14
CA ASP A 43 5.65 -0.42 13.81
C ASP A 43 4.58 -0.85 12.79
N ILE A 44 5.03 -1.42 11.68
CA ILE A 44 4.19 -1.89 10.57
C ILE A 44 4.08 -3.42 10.51
N ARG A 45 4.64 -4.15 11.49
CA ARG A 45 4.58 -5.62 11.55
C ARG A 45 3.14 -6.13 11.70
N ALA A 46 2.31 -5.42 12.44
CA ALA A 46 0.91 -5.77 12.65
C ALA A 46 0.02 -5.07 11.62
N VAL A 47 -0.80 -5.85 10.91
CA VAL A 47 -1.79 -5.29 9.99
C VAL A 47 -3.03 -4.87 10.77
N PRO A 48 -3.49 -3.61 10.66
CA PRO A 48 -4.67 -3.15 11.36
C PRO A 48 -5.97 -3.73 10.79
N LEU A 49 -7.01 -3.75 11.61
CA LEU A 49 -8.37 -4.01 11.14
C LEU A 49 -8.82 -2.86 10.23
N TYR A 50 -9.29 -3.21 9.04
CA TYR A 50 -9.88 -2.32 8.04
C TYR A 50 -11.39 -2.55 7.92
N SER A 51 -11.82 -3.82 7.90
CA SER A 51 -13.24 -4.18 7.79
C SER A 51 -13.52 -5.52 8.48
N HIS A 52 -14.73 -5.69 9.00
CA HIS A 52 -15.21 -7.00 9.48
C HIS A 52 -15.55 -7.95 8.32
N ASN A 53 -15.67 -7.45 7.09
CA ASN A 53 -15.82 -8.30 5.90
C ASN A 53 -14.48 -8.98 5.57
N ALA A 54 -14.45 -10.31 5.60
CA ALA A 54 -13.23 -11.10 5.39
C ALA A 54 -12.56 -10.83 4.03
N THR A 55 -13.33 -10.64 2.95
CA THR A 55 -12.79 -10.31 1.62
C THR A 55 -12.10 -8.96 1.64
N TYR A 56 -12.74 -7.94 2.21
CA TYR A 56 -12.18 -6.58 2.25
C TYR A 56 -10.96 -6.52 3.17
N GLN A 57 -11.01 -7.19 4.32
CA GLN A 57 -9.87 -7.30 5.22
C GLN A 57 -8.68 -7.99 4.55
N SER A 58 -8.92 -9.07 3.81
CA SER A 58 -7.88 -9.80 3.08
C SER A 58 -7.23 -8.95 1.99
N LEU A 59 -8.02 -8.21 1.21
CA LEU A 59 -7.51 -7.30 0.18
C LEU A 59 -6.67 -6.17 0.77
N PHE A 60 -7.14 -5.56 1.86
CA PHE A 60 -6.40 -4.54 2.58
C PHE A 60 -5.07 -5.10 3.11
N HIS A 61 -5.09 -6.29 3.71
CA HIS A 61 -3.91 -6.99 4.21
C HIS A 61 -2.89 -7.28 3.11
N ARG A 62 -3.33 -7.75 1.93
CA ARG A 62 -2.45 -7.92 0.76
C ARG A 62 -1.84 -6.58 0.31
N GLY A 63 -2.60 -5.50 0.36
CA GLY A 63 -2.11 -4.15 0.09
C GLY A 63 -1.03 -3.70 1.07
N TRP A 64 -1.27 -3.88 2.36
CA TRP A 64 -0.33 -3.56 3.44
C TRP A 64 1.01 -4.30 3.28
N LEU A 65 0.95 -5.62 3.05
CA LEU A 65 2.14 -6.46 2.88
C LEU A 65 2.88 -6.25 1.55
N SER A 66 2.28 -5.53 0.60
CA SER A 66 2.95 -5.21 -0.66
C SER A 66 4.03 -4.14 -0.53
N VAL A 67 4.07 -3.42 0.60
CA VAL A 67 5.05 -2.37 0.85
C VAL A 67 6.40 -2.99 1.22
N SER A 68 7.41 -2.72 0.39
CA SER A 68 8.79 -3.16 0.62
C SER A 68 9.63 -2.09 1.33
N ALA A 69 10.80 -2.48 1.84
CA ALA A 69 11.78 -1.53 2.37
C ALA A 69 12.30 -0.54 1.30
N GLN A 70 12.23 -0.88 0.02
CA GLN A 70 12.58 0.05 -1.07
C GLN A 70 11.51 1.14 -1.22
N ASP A 71 10.24 0.76 -1.18
CA ASP A 71 9.11 1.70 -1.24
C ASP A 71 9.17 2.72 -0.10
N ILE A 72 9.45 2.25 1.11
CA ILE A 72 9.58 3.11 2.30
C ILE A 72 10.77 4.07 2.14
N ARG A 73 11.93 3.58 1.67
CA ARG A 73 13.11 4.44 1.45
C ARG A 73 12.85 5.51 0.39
N LEU A 74 12.20 5.13 -0.71
CA LEU A 74 11.84 6.05 -1.78
C LEU A 74 10.87 7.13 -1.28
N ALA A 75 9.81 6.73 -0.56
CA ALA A 75 8.87 7.67 0.04
C ALA A 75 9.53 8.60 1.07
N LYS A 76 10.49 8.11 1.88
CA LYS A 76 11.28 8.95 2.80
C LYS A 76 12.11 9.99 2.05
N ALA A 77 12.73 9.60 0.94
CA ALA A 77 13.54 10.50 0.12
C ALA A 77 12.69 11.64 -0.48
N GLU A 78 11.48 11.33 -0.98
CA GLU A 78 10.56 12.35 -1.48
C GLU A 78 10.09 13.33 -0.40
N VAL A 79 9.71 12.82 0.78
CA VAL A 79 9.30 13.67 1.90
C VAL A 79 10.45 14.58 2.33
N CYS A 80 11.69 14.10 2.33
CA CYS A 80 12.86 14.93 2.58
C CYS A 80 13.01 16.01 1.51
N HIS A 81 13.00 15.64 0.23
CA HIS A 81 13.13 16.57 -0.88
C HIS A 81 12.04 17.65 -0.86
N ALA A 82 10.78 17.29 -0.61
CA ALA A 82 9.66 18.23 -0.52
C ALA A 82 9.76 19.20 0.68
N ARG A 83 10.54 18.89 1.72
CA ARG A 83 10.79 19.79 2.86
C ARG A 83 11.94 20.76 2.63
N HIS A 84 12.76 20.50 1.61
CA HIS A 84 13.94 21.30 1.25
C HIS A 84 13.77 22.09 -0.05
N ALA A 85 12.63 21.96 -0.71
CA ALA A 85 12.20 22.75 -1.87
C ALA A 85 11.28 23.88 -1.43
#